data_AF-A0AAE1PZS0-F1
#
_entry.id   AF-A0AAE1PZS0-F1
#
_cell.length_a   1.000
_cell.length_b   1.000
_cell.length_c   1.000
_cell.angle_alpha   90.00
_cell.angle_beta   90.00
_cell.angle_gamma   90.00
#
_symmetry.space_group_name_H-M   'P 1'
#
loop_
_entity.id
_entity.type
_entity.pdbx_description
1 polymer ?
#
loop_
_entity_poly.entity_id
_entity_poly.type
_entity_poly.pdbx_seq_one_letter_code
_entity_poly.pdbx_strand_id
1 'polypeptide(L)'
;MKNTYDLKAVEKSFKPGDSVLASIVHKTKISHLSQHQKDDICTLLSTYEQIFGDVPQPCRGVEHDILLIDNAMPVKQHPYRVNPCKRNALRSEVEFLLQNGLAEQSTSDLFYVGQV
;
A
#
# COMPACT_ATOMS: atom_id res chain seq x y z
N MET A 1 -25.72 -24.24 3.20
CA MET A 1 -25.82 -22.81 2.84
C MET A 1 -24.41 -22.28 2.70
N LYS A 2 -23.97 -21.96 1.49
CA LYS A 2 -22.63 -21.38 1.27
C LYS A 2 -22.75 -19.91 1.61
N ASN A 3 -22.16 -19.48 2.72
CA ASN A 3 -21.98 -18.05 2.99
C ASN A 3 -21.00 -17.54 1.92
N THR A 4 -21.55 -16.98 0.85
CA THR A 4 -20.78 -16.20 -0.12
C THR A 4 -20.33 -14.95 0.61
N TYR A 5 -19.07 -14.93 1.02
CA TYR A 5 -18.40 -13.71 1.47
C TYR A 5 -18.55 -12.67 0.36
N ASP A 6 -19.25 -11.57 0.66
CA ASP A 6 -19.38 -10.46 -0.28
C ASP A 6 -18.05 -9.69 -0.31
N LEU A 7 -17.16 -10.11 -1.21
CA LEU A 7 -15.88 -9.45 -1.45
C LEU A 7 -16.07 -7.96 -1.80
N LYS A 8 -17.24 -7.56 -2.33
CA LYS A 8 -17.51 -6.16 -2.70
C LYS A 8 -17.87 -5.27 -1.50
N ALA A 9 -18.19 -5.84 -0.35
CA ALA A 9 -18.50 -5.07 0.86
C ALA A 9 -17.23 -4.67 1.63
N VAL A 10 -16.17 -5.49 1.57
CA VAL A 10 -14.89 -5.21 2.26
C VAL A 10 -14.03 -4.21 1.46
N GLU A 11 -14.14 -4.20 0.13
CA GLU A 11 -13.39 -3.28 -0.75
C GLU A 11 -13.88 -1.82 -0.72
N LYS A 12 -14.87 -1.45 0.10
CA LYS A 12 -15.68 -0.24 -0.11
C LYS A 12 -15.35 1.01 0.70
N SER A 13 -14.20 1.14 1.35
CA SER A 13 -13.92 2.41 2.08
C SER A 13 -12.49 2.91 2.11
N PHE A 14 -11.55 2.24 1.46
CA PHE A 14 -10.18 2.73 1.39
C PHE A 14 -9.66 2.59 -0.03
N LYS A 15 -9.61 3.70 -0.77
CA LYS A 15 -8.92 3.72 -2.05
C LYS A 15 -7.44 4.00 -1.79
N PRO A 16 -6.53 3.36 -2.53
CA PRO A 16 -5.12 3.77 -2.58
C PRO A 16 -5.05 5.27 -2.89
N GLY A 17 -4.45 6.06 -1.97
CA GLY A 17 -4.39 7.52 -2.04
C GLY A 17 -5.44 8.27 -1.21
N ASP A 18 -6.44 7.60 -0.63
CA ASP A 18 -7.31 8.21 0.38
C ASP A 18 -6.52 8.33 1.69
N SER A 19 -6.07 9.55 2.02
CA SER A 19 -5.37 9.82 3.28
C SER A 19 -6.35 9.73 4.46
N VAL A 20 -6.20 8.70 5.31
CA VAL A 20 -6.98 8.56 6.55
C VAL A 20 -6.70 9.76 7.45
N LEU A 21 -5.43 10.17 7.51
CA LEU A 21 -5.02 11.38 8.20
C LEU A 21 -5.74 12.62 7.68
N ALA A 22 -5.87 12.80 6.36
CA ALA A 22 -6.60 13.93 5.80
C ALA A 22 -8.05 13.95 6.31
N SER A 23 -8.75 12.82 6.36
CA SER A 23 -10.13 12.79 6.85
C SER A 23 -10.27 13.21 8.33
N ILE A 24 -9.25 12.92 9.15
CA ILE A 24 -9.18 13.27 10.57
C ILE A 24 -8.77 14.75 10.74
N VAL A 25 -7.80 15.21 9.95
CA VAL A 25 -7.34 16.61 9.92
C VAL A 25 -8.45 17.55 9.47
N HIS A 26 -9.31 17.14 8.52
CA HIS A 26 -10.50 17.89 8.12
C HIS A 26 -11.65 17.85 9.17
N LYS A 27 -11.40 17.27 10.35
CA LYS A 27 -12.31 17.19 11.51
C LYS A 27 -13.68 16.53 11.24
N THR A 28 -13.85 15.89 10.08
CA THR A 28 -15.14 15.29 9.67
C THR A 28 -15.49 14.07 10.51
N LYS A 29 -14.49 13.22 10.83
CA LYS A 29 -14.65 12.00 11.63
C LYS A 29 -14.62 12.25 13.14
N ILE A 30 -14.07 13.39 13.56
CA ILE A 30 -13.93 13.79 14.97
C ILE A 30 -14.86 14.95 15.34
N SER A 31 -15.91 15.20 14.55
CA SER A 31 -16.83 16.33 14.71
C SER A 31 -17.53 16.37 16.07
N HIS A 32 -17.77 15.19 16.67
CA HIS A 32 -18.39 14.98 17.98
C HIS A 32 -17.50 15.36 19.18
N LEU A 33 -16.19 15.55 18.97
CA LEU A 33 -15.26 15.91 20.04
C LEU A 33 -15.27 17.41 20.33
N SER A 34 -14.85 17.76 21.55
CA SER A 34 -14.64 19.16 21.92
C SER A 34 -13.49 19.77 21.11
N GLN A 35 -13.42 21.10 21.04
CA GLN A 35 -12.37 21.76 20.26
C GLN A 35 -10.97 21.42 20.77
N HIS A 36 -10.79 21.37 22.10
CA HIS A 36 -9.53 20.97 22.73
C HIS A 36 -9.11 19.55 22.33
N GLN A 37 -10.02 18.59 22.40
CA GLN A 37 -9.74 17.19 22.03
C GLN A 37 -9.38 17.04 20.55
N LYS A 38 -10.02 17.81 19.67
CA LYS A 38 -9.69 17.82 18.24
C LYS A 38 -8.25 18.31 18.03
N ASP A 39 -7.87 19.35 18.74
CA ASP A 39 -6.55 19.97 18.58
C ASP A 39 -5.45 19.08 19.18
N ASP A 40 -5.72 18.39 20.29
CA ASP A 40 -4.83 17.38 20.87
C ASP A 40 -4.56 16.23 19.89
N ILE A 41 -5.61 15.69 19.26
CA ILE A 41 -5.49 14.60 18.28
C ILE A 41 -4.71 15.08 17.05
N CYS A 42 -5.05 16.25 16.50
CA CYS A 42 -4.32 16.80 15.35
C CYS A 42 -2.83 16.99 15.69
N THR A 43 -2.51 17.47 16.89
CA THR A 43 -1.14 17.66 17.36
C THR A 43 -0.42 16.32 17.49
N LEU A 44 -1.07 15.30 18.06
CA LEU A 44 -0.48 13.96 18.20
C LEU A 44 -0.15 13.34 16.84
N LEU A 45 -1.10 13.42 15.90
CA LEU A 45 -0.94 12.83 14.56
C LEU A 45 0.17 13.52 13.76
N SER A 46 0.27 14.85 13.84
CA SER A 46 1.35 15.59 13.17
C SER A 46 2.71 15.38 13.85
N THR A 47 2.75 15.26 15.18
CA THR A 47 3.99 15.03 15.92
C THR A 47 4.60 13.66 15.60
N TYR A 48 3.76 12.64 15.40
CA TYR A 48 4.18 11.27 15.12
C TYR A 48 3.80 10.83 13.71
N GLU A 49 4.01 11.69 12.72
CA GLU A 49 3.74 11.42 11.31
C GLU A 49 4.45 10.14 10.82
N GLN A 50 5.63 9.83 11.35
CA GLN A 50 6.35 8.60 10.99
C GLN A 50 5.62 7.31 11.38
N ILE A 51 4.72 7.38 12.37
CA ILE A 51 3.94 6.24 12.88
C ILE A 51 2.55 6.22 12.26
N PHE A 52 1.93 7.41 12.15
CA PHE A 52 0.54 7.54 11.70
C PHE A 52 0.39 7.92 10.23
N GLY A 53 1.49 8.16 9.52
CA GLY A 53 1.53 8.53 8.11
C GLY A 53 0.82 7.50 7.23
N ASP A 54 0.14 7.97 6.18
CA ASP A 54 -0.61 7.09 5.29
C ASP A 54 0.31 6.25 4.37
N VAL A 55 1.57 6.65 4.22
CA VAL A 55 2.57 5.90 3.46
C VAL A 55 3.36 5.02 4.42
N PRO A 56 3.31 3.69 4.27
CA PRO A 56 4.06 2.79 5.14
C PRO A 56 5.56 3.08 4.99
N GLN A 57 6.27 3.10 6.12
CA GLN A 57 7.71 3.27 6.12
C GLN A 57 8.39 1.91 6.31
N PRO A 58 9.51 1.63 5.60
CA PRO A 58 10.28 0.42 5.85
C PRO A 58 10.83 0.40 7.28
N CYS A 59 10.84 -0.77 7.90
CA CYS A 59 11.47 -0.96 9.20
C CYS A 59 12.99 -0.74 9.07
N ARG A 60 13.54 0.23 9.80
CA ARG A 60 14.96 0.54 9.75
C ARG A 60 15.73 -0.39 10.70
N GLY A 61 16.82 -0.97 10.22
CA GLY A 61 17.76 -1.75 11.04
C GLY A 61 17.49 -3.25 11.10
N VAL A 62 16.48 -3.75 10.37
CA VAL A 62 16.23 -5.18 10.19
C VAL A 62 15.93 -5.44 8.73
N GLU A 63 16.68 -6.36 8.13
CA GLU A 63 16.44 -6.89 6.79
C GLU A 63 16.01 -8.35 6.89
N HIS A 64 15.08 -8.76 6.04
CA HIS A 64 14.64 -10.15 5.99
C HIS A 64 15.43 -10.90 4.92
N ASP A 65 16.29 -11.82 5.35
CA ASP A 65 16.99 -12.73 4.46
C ASP A 65 16.15 -13.99 4.20
N ILE A 66 15.86 -14.27 2.93
CA ILE A 66 15.01 -15.39 2.51
C ILE A 66 15.90 -16.55 2.10
N LEU A 67 16.02 -17.53 2.99
CA LEU A 67 16.77 -18.75 2.72
C LEU A 67 16.03 -19.67 1.73
N LEU A 68 16.72 -20.06 0.67
CA LEU A 68 16.22 -21.02 -0.32
C LEU A 68 16.48 -22.46 0.12
N ILE A 69 15.68 -23.39 -0.39
CA ILE A 69 15.96 -24.83 -0.26
C ILE A 69 17.14 -25.24 -1.15
N ASP A 70 17.76 -26.37 -0.83
CA ASP A 70 18.88 -26.90 -1.60
C ASP A 70 18.51 -27.14 -3.07
N ASN A 71 19.39 -26.71 -3.98
CA ASN A 71 19.24 -26.81 -5.43
C ASN A 71 18.01 -26.08 -6.01
N ALA A 72 17.48 -25.08 -5.31
CA ALA A 72 16.43 -24.23 -5.85
C ALA A 72 16.90 -23.49 -7.11
N MET A 73 16.11 -23.58 -8.19
CA MET A 73 16.36 -22.86 -9.43
C MET A 73 15.30 -21.77 -9.65
N PRO A 74 15.69 -20.58 -10.15
CA PRO A 74 14.73 -19.52 -10.48
C PRO A 74 13.67 -20.00 -11.49
N VAL A 75 12.41 -19.67 -11.25
CA VAL A 75 11.31 -20.01 -12.17
C VAL A 75 10.93 -18.77 -12.97
N LYS A 76 11.20 -18.78 -14.28
CA LYS A 76 10.84 -17.70 -15.21
C LYS A 76 9.39 -17.82 -15.66
N GLN A 77 8.53 -16.94 -15.16
CA GLN A 77 7.12 -16.87 -15.58
C GLN A 77 6.84 -15.64 -16.44
N HIS A 78 5.99 -15.80 -17.45
CA HIS A 78 5.54 -14.69 -18.28
C HIS A 78 4.47 -13.88 -17.54
N PRO A 79 4.47 -12.54 -17.63
CA PRO A 79 3.39 -11.72 -17.11
C PRO A 79 2.04 -12.14 -17.71
N TYR A 80 1.02 -12.22 -16.86
CA TYR A 80 -0.33 -12.53 -17.32
C TYR A 80 -0.92 -11.38 -18.15
N ARG A 81 -1.79 -11.73 -19.10
CA ARG A 81 -2.53 -10.72 -19.87
C ARG A 81 -3.52 -10.00 -18.96
N VAL A 82 -3.44 -8.68 -18.92
CA VAL A 82 -4.32 -7.81 -18.12
C VAL A 82 -5.23 -6.98 -19.03
N ASN A 83 -6.49 -6.80 -18.65
CA ASN A 83 -7.44 -5.91 -19.31
C ASN A 83 -6.95 -4.44 -19.24
N PRO A 84 -7.09 -3.63 -20.30
CA PRO A 84 -6.68 -2.22 -20.30
C PRO A 84 -7.10 -1.39 -19.08
N CYS A 85 -8.33 -1.51 -18.60
CA CYS A 85 -8.78 -0.75 -17.43
C CYS A 85 -8.01 -1.13 -16.16
N LYS A 86 -7.73 -2.43 -15.99
CA LYS A 86 -6.93 -2.93 -14.87
C LYS A 86 -5.46 -2.54 -15.00
N ARG A 87 -4.94 -2.51 -16.23
CA ARG A 87 -3.56 -2.06 -16.51
C ARG A 87 -3.34 -0.61 -16.09
N ASN A 88 -4.31 0.27 -16.36
CA ASN A 88 -4.23 1.67 -15.96
C ASN A 88 -4.20 1.82 -14.43
N ALA A 89 -5.07 1.11 -13.71
CA ALA A 89 -5.06 1.11 -12.24
C ALA A 89 -3.73 0.57 -11.69
N LEU A 90 -3.24 -0.55 -12.23
CA LEU A 90 -1.96 -1.13 -11.85
C LEU A 90 -0.80 -0.16 -12.08
N ARG A 91 -0.81 0.60 -13.17
CA ARG A 91 0.23 1.59 -13.47
C ARG A 91 0.28 2.68 -12.40
N SER A 92 -0.87 3.19 -11.97
CA SER A 92 -0.94 4.20 -10.91
C SER A 92 -0.46 3.68 -9.57
N GLU A 93 -0.79 2.43 -9.22
CA GLU A 93 -0.30 1.76 -8.01
C GLU A 93 1.22 1.56 -8.04
N VAL A 94 1.75 1.07 -9.16
CA VAL A 94 3.21 0.89 -9.33
C VAL A 94 3.94 2.22 -9.24
N GLU A 95 3.40 3.28 -9.85
CA GLU A 95 3.97 4.62 -9.77
C GLU A 95 3.98 5.15 -8.33
N PHE A 96 2.91 4.92 -7.56
CA PHE A 96 2.88 5.24 -6.13
C PHE A 96 3.98 4.50 -5.35
N LEU A 97 4.16 3.20 -5.58
CA LEU A 97 5.20 2.42 -4.91
C LEU A 97 6.61 2.94 -5.22
N LEU A 98 6.88 3.27 -6.49
CA LEU A 98 8.16 3.81 -6.93
C LEU A 98 8.45 5.18 -6.33
N GLN A 99 7.47 6.10 -6.36
CA GLN A 99 7.63 7.46 -5.83
C GLN A 99 7.87 7.47 -4.31
N ASN A 100 7.32 6.49 -3.59
CA ASN A 100 7.46 6.36 -2.14
C ASN A 100 8.62 5.45 -1.71
N GLY A 101 9.45 4.95 -2.64
CA GLY A 101 10.59 4.08 -2.32
C GLY A 101 10.20 2.71 -1.77
N LEU A 102 8.97 2.26 -2.03
CA LEU A 102 8.45 0.94 -1.64
C LEU A 102 8.78 -0.13 -2.69
N ALA A 103 9.09 0.29 -3.91
CA ALA A 103 9.55 -0.56 -4.98
C ALA A 103 10.71 0.12 -5.72
N GLU A 104 11.54 -0.68 -6.37
CA GLU A 104 12.62 -0.22 -7.23
C GLU A 104 12.67 -1.04 -8.52
N GLN A 105 13.28 -0.47 -9.56
CA GLN A 105 13.53 -1.22 -10.78
C GLN A 105 14.67 -2.21 -10.52
N SER A 106 14.43 -3.48 -10.85
CA SER A 106 15.43 -4.53 -10.72
C SER A 106 15.51 -5.37 -12.00
N THR A 107 16.62 -6.08 -12.15
CA THR A 107 16.76 -7.13 -13.15
C THR A 107 16.92 -8.45 -12.40
N SER A 108 16.03 -9.40 -12.67
CA SER A 108 16.01 -10.68 -11.98
C SER A 108 15.78 -11.81 -12.97
N ASP A 109 16.47 -12.91 -12.76
CA ASP A 109 16.25 -14.16 -13.49
C ASP A 109 14.90 -14.83 -13.17
N LEU A 110 14.03 -14.22 -12.35
CA LEU A 110 12.66 -14.65 -12.13
C LEU A 110 11.69 -14.16 -13.21
N PHE A 111 12.08 -13.17 -14.03
CA PHE A 111 11.19 -12.56 -15.03
C PHE A 111 11.84 -12.46 -16.41
N TYR A 112 11.02 -12.51 -17.47
CA TYR A 112 11.46 -12.15 -18.82
C TYR A 112 11.46 -10.62 -18.96
N VAL A 113 12.60 -10.04 -19.37
CA VAL A 113 12.68 -8.61 -19.72
C VAL A 113 11.93 -8.40 -21.03
N GLY A 114 10.67 -7.97 -20.94
CA GLY A 114 9.77 -7.86 -22.10
C GLY A 114 8.59 -6.93 -21.85
N GLN A 115 8.84 -5.63 -22.05
CA GLN A 115 7.92 -4.52 -22.33
C GLN A 115 6.65 -4.38 -21.50
N VAL A 116 6.73 -3.48 -20.50
CA VAL A 116 5.58 -2.69 -20.01
C VAL A 116 5.38 -1.50 -20.94
#